data_AF-A0A2I1E1G9-F1
#
_entry.id   AF-A0A2I1E1G9-F1
#
_cell.length_a   1.000
_cell.length_b   1.000
_cell.length_c   1.000
_cell.angle_alpha   90.00
_cell.angle_beta   90.00
_cell.angle_gamma   90.00
#
_symmetry.space_group_name_H-M   'P 1'
#
loop_
_entity.id
_entity.type
_entity.pdbx_description
1 polymer ?
#
loop_
_entity_poly.entity_id
_entity_poly.type
_entity_poly.pdbx_seq_one_letter_code
_entity_poly.pdbx_strand_id
1 'polypeptide(L)'
;MPNKFSLKRFIRSRSRLNRESGSALARGNEIRDMNTDQATRQPSKHAQDHFTYSWTIRSFNELVTFYPNAGFVLSDRFWSPRPPLTTDFSPTKNKQNDHPYLWRIKLYPNGVNEAAKGHISLYLVAIQTPYEKETNITFRDKTFKLEVYRLTSDPNSTPFSSSIPTLIRNETFTMKFEFDGLDDFGRHRFCSFENLFPNSDTSADIDLLVKVHVFNTTTTDDTSDEPIEQIESEFPSFKQHLDDGKFSDVEFTFDCGSVIKAHRIILATRSSYFEKLLGDKWKEGQMKTIPIKHMEYTTFRSILYYLYTGKLEVRLEFDVLKDVYSKADMLNLERFGEMVAERIADMVNSDNWDEILLLAWEVGDTRLKEAALEYAVTRWDEIRDSENMKRVMACGNMGWIEELMKARYISMQIS
;
A
#
# COMPACT_ATOMS: atom_id res chain seq x y z
N MET A 1 14.78 -0.54 -36.07
CA MET A 1 13.82 0.15 -35.16
C MET A 1 12.94 -0.93 -34.56
N PRO A 2 12.67 -0.96 -33.24
CA PRO A 2 12.44 0.20 -32.38
C PRO A 2 13.29 0.27 -31.08
N ASN A 3 13.21 1.46 -30.47
CA ASN A 3 13.26 1.81 -29.05
C ASN A 3 14.47 1.47 -28.17
N LYS A 4 15.38 2.46 -28.11
CA LYS A 4 16.26 2.74 -26.97
C LYS A 4 15.44 3.35 -25.83
N PHE A 5 15.23 2.60 -24.74
CA PHE A 5 14.83 3.15 -23.45
C PHE A 5 16.09 3.53 -22.66
N SER A 6 16.20 4.81 -22.30
CA SER A 6 17.25 5.35 -21.43
C SER A 6 16.71 5.42 -20.00
N LEU A 7 17.30 4.62 -19.10
CA LEU A 7 17.10 4.67 -17.65
C LEU A 7 17.43 6.06 -17.06
N LYS A 8 16.61 6.54 -16.11
CA LYS A 8 16.95 7.36 -14.92
C LYS A 8 15.81 7.21 -13.89
N ARG A 9 15.91 7.31 -12.56
CA ARG A 9 16.93 7.14 -11.50
C ARG A 9 16.28 7.65 -10.20
N PHE A 10 16.05 6.82 -9.20
CA PHE A 10 15.55 7.26 -7.89
C PHE A 10 16.56 8.12 -7.10
N ILE A 11 16.07 9.13 -6.39
CA ILE A 11 16.81 9.96 -5.42
C ILE A 11 15.99 10.09 -4.14
N ARG A 12 16.67 9.82 -3.03
CA ARG A 12 16.21 9.94 -1.64
C ARG A 12 15.97 11.39 -1.23
N SER A 13 14.88 11.68 -0.51
CA SER A 13 14.75 12.92 0.24
C SER A 13 15.43 12.81 1.61
N ARG A 14 16.57 13.47 1.79
CA ARG A 14 17.13 13.81 3.12
C ARG A 14 16.65 15.20 3.49
N SER A 15 15.88 15.37 4.58
CA SER A 15 15.65 16.70 5.17
C SER A 15 16.68 16.93 6.30
N ARG A 16 17.57 17.90 6.07
CA ARG A 16 18.41 18.50 7.12
C ARG A 16 17.58 19.58 7.85
N LEU A 17 17.61 19.52 9.17
CA LEU A 17 17.30 20.65 10.05
C LEU A 17 18.19 21.84 9.67
N ASN A 18 17.58 22.97 9.31
CA ASN A 18 18.23 24.28 9.44
C ASN A 18 17.26 25.25 10.12
N ARG A 19 17.65 25.61 11.34
CA ARG A 19 17.26 26.83 12.05
C ARG A 19 18.04 27.97 11.40
N GLU A 20 17.36 29.04 10.98
CA GLU A 20 17.71 30.45 11.24
C GLU A 20 16.84 31.43 10.42
N SER A 21 16.16 32.31 11.18
CA SER A 21 16.14 33.76 11.06
C SER A 21 16.04 34.42 9.67
N GLY A 22 14.89 35.01 9.34
CA GLY A 22 14.73 35.98 8.27
C GLY A 22 13.41 36.74 8.36
N SER A 23 13.50 38.04 8.64
CA SER A 23 12.41 38.94 9.01
C SER A 23 11.52 39.42 7.85
N ALA A 24 10.22 39.55 8.16
CA ALA A 24 9.30 40.65 7.88
C ALA A 24 9.39 41.43 6.54
N LEU A 25 8.29 41.47 5.78
CA LEU A 25 7.42 42.65 5.61
C LEU A 25 6.42 42.44 4.47
N ALA A 26 5.12 42.41 4.79
CA ALA A 26 4.08 43.09 4.02
C ALA A 26 2.81 43.18 4.87
N ARG A 27 2.56 44.40 5.39
CA ARG A 27 1.27 44.91 5.87
C ARG A 27 0.24 44.72 4.75
N GLY A 28 -1.04 44.43 4.94
CA GLY A 28 -1.95 44.69 6.04
C GLY A 28 -3.28 45.04 5.35
N ASN A 29 -4.36 44.39 5.74
CA ASN A 29 -5.74 44.86 5.60
C ASN A 29 -6.63 43.89 6.39
N GLU A 30 -6.76 44.18 7.68
CA GLU A 30 -7.98 43.88 8.43
C GLU A 30 -9.10 44.72 7.81
N ILE A 31 -10.28 44.15 7.58
CA ILE A 31 -11.59 44.72 7.97
C ILE A 31 -12.66 43.61 7.84
N ARG A 32 -13.35 43.39 8.98
CA ARG A 32 -14.72 42.87 9.21
C ARG A 32 -14.99 41.38 9.37
N ASP A 33 -15.07 41.02 10.66
CA ASP A 33 -16.06 40.13 11.26
C ASP A 33 -17.46 40.30 10.66
N MET A 34 -18.06 39.18 10.26
CA MET A 34 -19.51 38.96 10.31
C MET A 34 -19.80 37.53 10.76
N ASN A 35 -20.25 37.43 12.00
CA ASN A 35 -21.22 36.49 12.57
C ASN A 35 -21.20 35.02 12.12
N THR A 36 -20.67 34.23 13.05
CA THR A 36 -21.19 32.94 13.54
C THR A 36 -22.72 32.89 13.68
N ASP A 37 -23.22 31.65 13.77
CA ASP A 37 -24.61 31.16 13.98
C ASP A 37 -25.35 30.87 12.67
N GLN A 38 -25.95 29.72 12.40
CA GLN A 38 -26.34 28.49 13.12
C GLN A 38 -26.79 27.53 11.97
N ALA A 39 -26.98 26.23 12.07
CA ALA A 39 -26.72 25.16 13.02
C ALA A 39 -27.33 23.89 12.37
N THR A 40 -26.88 22.73 12.85
CA THR A 40 -27.72 21.54 13.03
C THR A 40 -28.51 21.01 11.82
N ARG A 41 -27.91 20.05 11.12
CA ARG A 41 -28.66 18.83 10.78
C ARG A 41 -28.19 17.71 11.69
N GLN A 42 -29.13 17.17 12.45
CA GLN A 42 -28.97 15.98 13.26
C GLN A 42 -28.38 14.85 12.40
N PRO A 43 -27.40 14.07 12.88
CA PRO A 43 -27.03 12.85 12.21
C PRO A 43 -28.22 11.88 12.26
N SER A 44 -28.61 11.37 11.09
CA SER A 44 -29.53 10.25 10.99
C SER A 44 -29.00 9.09 11.83
N LYS A 45 -29.92 8.35 12.49
CA LYS A 45 -29.62 7.18 13.32
C LYS A 45 -29.19 5.95 12.51
N HIS A 46 -28.26 6.12 11.58
CA HIS A 46 -27.50 5.04 10.99
C HIS A 46 -26.04 5.29 11.36
N ALA A 47 -25.48 4.45 12.22
CA ALA A 47 -24.06 4.53 12.54
C ALA A 47 -23.28 4.38 11.22
N GLN A 48 -22.63 5.45 10.76
CA GLN A 48 -21.66 5.31 9.69
C GLN A 48 -20.47 4.53 10.26
N ASP A 49 -20.26 3.31 9.78
CA ASP A 49 -19.15 2.43 10.21
C ASP A 49 -17.76 2.99 9.88
N HIS A 50 -17.72 4.07 9.10
CA HIS A 50 -16.51 4.78 8.73
C HIS A 50 -16.73 6.28 8.65
N PHE A 51 -15.67 7.04 8.89
CA PHE A 51 -15.62 8.47 8.68
C PHE A 51 -15.08 8.78 7.29
N THR A 52 -15.66 9.75 6.58
CA THR A 52 -15.17 10.15 5.24
C THR A 52 -14.68 11.59 5.25
N TYR A 53 -13.48 11.81 4.75
CA TYR A 53 -12.95 13.13 4.39
C TYR A 53 -12.81 13.25 2.87
N SER A 54 -13.09 14.43 2.32
CA SER A 54 -13.02 14.72 0.89
C SER A 54 -12.15 15.95 0.65
N TRP A 55 -11.19 15.83 -0.25
CA TRP A 55 -10.27 16.89 -0.65
C TRP A 55 -10.33 17.11 -2.15
N THR A 56 -10.90 18.24 -2.56
CA THR A 56 -10.96 18.65 -3.96
C THR A 56 -9.75 19.50 -4.31
N ILE A 57 -9.06 19.14 -5.38
CA ILE A 57 -7.91 19.85 -5.94
C ILE A 57 -8.34 20.37 -7.31
N ARG A 58 -8.42 21.69 -7.42
CA ARG A 58 -8.76 22.36 -8.68
C ARG A 58 -7.54 22.48 -9.57
N SER A 59 -7.73 22.37 -10.88
CA SER A 59 -6.67 22.52 -11.91
C SER A 59 -5.41 21.75 -11.55
N PHE A 60 -5.58 20.45 -11.33
CA PHE A 60 -4.52 19.54 -10.88
C PHE A 60 -3.33 19.47 -11.87
N ASN A 61 -3.55 19.72 -13.15
CA ASN A 61 -2.50 19.91 -14.14
C ASN A 61 -1.49 21.01 -13.75
N GLU A 62 -1.92 22.07 -13.06
CA GLU A 62 -1.01 23.09 -12.53
C GLU A 62 -0.09 22.52 -11.45
N LEU A 63 -0.59 21.64 -10.59
CA LEU A 63 0.23 20.95 -9.59
C LEU A 63 1.25 20.02 -10.25
N VAL A 64 0.86 19.31 -11.31
CA VAL A 64 1.76 18.49 -12.11
C VAL A 64 2.84 19.35 -12.78
N THR A 65 2.52 20.57 -13.19
CA THR A 65 3.49 21.50 -13.79
C THR A 65 4.42 22.12 -12.74
N PHE A 66 3.87 22.50 -11.58
CA PHE A 66 4.57 23.26 -10.56
C PHE A 66 5.49 22.39 -9.69
N TYR A 67 5.02 21.23 -9.26
CA TYR A 67 5.79 20.36 -8.36
C TYR A 67 6.71 19.44 -9.15
N PRO A 68 8.02 19.41 -8.88
CA PRO A 68 8.89 18.37 -9.44
C PRO A 68 8.51 16.98 -8.89
N ASN A 69 9.07 15.92 -9.48
CA ASN A 69 9.05 14.58 -8.86
C ASN A 69 9.60 14.66 -7.43
N ALA A 70 9.03 13.87 -6.51
CA ALA A 70 9.22 13.95 -5.06
C ALA A 70 8.69 15.23 -4.38
N GLY A 71 8.20 16.21 -5.14
CA GLY A 71 7.42 17.33 -4.61
C GLY A 71 6.03 16.88 -4.17
N PHE A 72 5.57 17.36 -3.02
CA PHE A 72 4.27 16.99 -2.47
C PHE A 72 3.46 18.20 -2.01
N VAL A 73 2.15 18.00 -2.03
CA VAL A 73 1.15 18.88 -1.44
C VAL A 73 0.41 18.11 -0.36
N LEU A 74 -0.10 18.82 0.63
CA LEU A 74 -0.81 18.23 1.75
C LEU A 74 -2.21 18.81 1.83
N SER A 75 -3.19 17.98 2.21
CA SER A 75 -4.50 18.49 2.57
C SER A 75 -4.45 19.28 3.88
N ASP A 76 -5.55 19.96 4.17
CA ASP A 76 -5.87 20.39 5.52
C ASP A 76 -5.91 19.18 6.47
N ARG A 77 -5.67 19.47 7.74
CA ARG A 77 -5.82 18.46 8.78
C ARG A 77 -7.30 18.21 9.03
N PHE A 78 -7.66 16.96 9.27
CA PHE A 78 -9.04 16.59 9.56
C PHE A 78 -9.12 15.58 10.70
N TRP A 79 -10.26 15.59 11.37
CA TRP A 79 -10.52 14.78 12.54
C TRP A 79 -11.48 13.65 12.19
N SER A 80 -11.15 12.42 12.60
CA SER A 80 -12.10 11.31 12.58
C SER A 80 -12.51 10.94 14.02
N PRO A 81 -13.75 10.49 14.24
CA PRO A 81 -14.19 9.97 15.53
C PRO A 81 -13.29 8.85 16.06
N ARG A 82 -13.28 8.67 17.38
CA ARG A 82 -12.59 7.58 18.07
C ARG A 82 -13.65 6.71 18.77
N PRO A 83 -13.69 5.38 18.54
CA PRO A 83 -14.58 4.50 19.28
C PRO A 83 -14.34 4.61 20.80
N PRO A 84 -15.37 4.44 21.65
CA PRO A 84 -15.20 4.49 23.10
C PRO A 84 -14.12 3.51 23.58
N LEU A 85 -13.22 3.98 24.45
CA LEU A 85 -12.11 3.20 24.98
C LEU A 85 -12.51 2.18 26.07
N THR A 86 -13.79 2.12 26.46
CA THR A 86 -14.25 1.32 27.62
C THR A 86 -15.65 0.73 27.41
N THR A 87 -15.83 -0.55 27.75
CA THR A 87 -17.12 -1.26 27.92
C THR A 87 -17.84 -0.88 29.23
N ASP A 88 -17.68 0.35 29.72
CA ASP A 88 -18.31 0.80 30.96
C ASP A 88 -19.67 1.43 30.69
N PHE A 89 -20.73 0.63 30.88
CA PHE A 89 -22.13 1.07 30.83
C PHE A 89 -22.53 1.87 32.09
N SER A 90 -21.79 2.91 32.45
CA SER A 90 -22.25 3.86 33.48
C SER A 90 -23.11 4.96 32.84
N PRO A 91 -24.34 5.22 33.30
CA PRO A 91 -25.29 6.13 32.66
C PRO A 91 -25.04 7.61 33.02
N THR A 92 -23.81 8.00 33.35
CA THR A 92 -23.50 9.37 33.76
C THR A 92 -22.38 10.00 32.92
N LYS A 93 -22.81 10.91 32.04
CA LYS A 93 -22.07 11.81 31.14
C LYS A 93 -21.73 11.26 29.75
N ASN A 94 -22.57 11.66 28.77
CA ASN A 94 -22.27 11.75 27.35
C ASN A 94 -20.98 12.56 27.07
N LYS A 95 -19.81 11.96 27.23
CA LYS A 95 -18.52 12.44 26.68
C LYS A 95 -18.12 11.58 25.48
N GLN A 96 -19.07 11.35 24.59
CA GLN A 96 -18.86 10.57 23.37
C GLN A 96 -17.99 11.42 22.43
N ASN A 97 -16.77 10.94 22.10
CA ASN A 97 -15.78 11.57 21.20
C ASN A 97 -14.90 12.74 21.73
N ASP A 98 -14.56 12.84 23.02
CA ASP A 98 -13.68 13.93 23.49
C ASP A 98 -12.24 13.92 22.89
N HIS A 99 -11.82 12.81 22.27
CA HIS A 99 -10.44 12.65 21.76
C HIS A 99 -10.39 12.02 20.34
N PRO A 100 -10.77 12.77 19.29
CA PRO A 100 -10.76 12.27 17.91
C PRO A 100 -9.34 12.00 17.39
N TYR A 101 -9.23 11.16 16.36
CA TYR A 101 -7.96 10.95 15.65
C TYR A 101 -7.69 12.10 14.67
N LEU A 102 -6.44 12.54 14.58
CA LEU A 102 -6.00 13.61 13.67
C LEU A 102 -5.25 13.04 12.47
N TRP A 103 -5.63 13.50 11.28
CA TRP A 103 -5.12 13.01 10.00
C TRP A 103 -4.82 14.16 9.04
N ARG A 104 -4.10 13.83 7.96
CA ARG A 104 -4.01 14.63 6.73
C ARG A 104 -3.69 13.73 5.55
N ILE A 105 -3.96 14.18 4.33
CA ILE A 105 -3.55 13.51 3.10
C ILE A 105 -2.22 14.11 2.63
N LYS A 106 -1.36 13.28 2.07
CA LYS A 106 -0.13 13.69 1.39
C LYS A 106 -0.16 13.15 -0.04
N LEU A 107 -0.09 14.05 -1.01
CA LEU A 107 -0.15 13.76 -2.43
C LEU A 107 1.14 14.23 -3.09
N TYR A 108 1.75 13.34 -3.86
CA TYR A 108 2.86 13.65 -4.76
C TYR A 108 2.31 13.71 -6.19
N PRO A 109 2.08 14.91 -6.78
CA PRO A 109 1.47 15.03 -8.10
C PRO A 109 2.27 14.32 -9.20
N ASN A 110 3.60 14.26 -9.06
CA ASN A 110 4.53 13.66 -10.02
C ASN A 110 5.24 12.42 -9.49
N GLY A 111 4.67 11.75 -8.49
CA GLY A 111 5.26 10.59 -7.85
C GLY A 111 6.22 10.96 -6.72
N VAL A 112 6.33 10.09 -5.72
CA VAL A 112 7.18 10.27 -4.52
C VAL A 112 8.67 10.19 -4.83
N ASN A 113 9.02 9.56 -5.95
CA ASN A 113 10.37 9.23 -6.35
C ASN A 113 10.36 8.93 -7.88
N GLU A 114 11.50 8.88 -8.58
CA GLU A 114 11.53 8.81 -10.06
C GLU A 114 10.83 7.63 -10.73
N ALA A 115 10.85 6.42 -10.21
CA ALA A 115 10.04 5.37 -10.80
C ALA A 115 8.54 5.47 -10.48
N ALA A 116 8.11 6.30 -9.52
CA ALA A 116 6.70 6.72 -9.45
C ALA A 116 6.36 7.83 -10.46
N LYS A 117 7.29 8.25 -11.33
CA LYS A 117 7.01 9.22 -12.39
C LYS A 117 5.89 8.75 -13.30
N GLY A 118 5.10 9.70 -13.79
CA GLY A 118 3.90 9.41 -14.57
C GLY A 118 2.77 8.82 -13.72
N HIS A 119 2.90 8.82 -12.40
CA HIS A 119 1.86 8.45 -11.45
C HIS A 119 1.72 9.54 -10.39
N ILE A 120 0.54 9.60 -9.77
CA ILE A 120 0.40 10.23 -8.47
C ILE A 120 0.74 9.22 -7.38
N SER A 121 1.39 9.67 -6.31
CA SER A 121 1.52 8.90 -5.07
C SER A 121 0.62 9.50 -4.00
N LEU A 122 -0.08 8.67 -3.24
CA LEU A 122 -1.09 9.13 -2.30
C LEU A 122 -1.00 8.38 -0.99
N TYR A 123 -0.97 9.13 0.11
CA TYR A 123 -0.79 8.61 1.47
C TYR A 123 -1.72 9.29 2.46
N LEU A 124 -2.19 8.51 3.44
CA LEU A 124 -2.81 9.01 4.65
C LEU A 124 -1.72 9.15 5.72
N VAL A 125 -1.65 10.32 6.35
CA VAL A 125 -0.70 10.61 7.42
C VAL A 125 -1.43 10.66 8.75
N ALA A 126 -0.98 9.87 9.73
CA ALA A 126 -1.46 9.99 11.10
C ALA A 126 -0.66 11.07 11.84
N ILE A 127 -1.35 12.00 12.50
CA ILE A 127 -0.72 13.00 13.35
C ILE A 127 -1.04 12.65 14.79
N GLN A 128 -0.02 12.36 15.61
CA GLN A 128 -0.20 12.09 17.03
C GLN A 128 -0.81 13.31 17.75
N THR A 129 -1.96 13.11 18.39
CA THR A 129 -2.69 14.15 19.11
C THR A 129 -2.06 14.44 20.47
N PRO A 130 -2.31 15.63 21.07
CA PRO A 130 -1.88 15.93 22.44
C PRO A 130 -2.38 14.88 23.44
N TYR A 131 -3.64 14.46 23.33
CA TYR A 131 -4.22 13.40 24.15
C TYR A 131 -3.45 12.08 24.04
N GLU A 132 -3.11 11.63 22.82
CA GLU A 132 -2.32 10.40 22.62
C GLU A 132 -0.93 10.51 23.25
N LYS A 133 -0.31 11.70 23.21
CA LYS A 133 0.98 11.94 23.89
C LYS A 133 0.83 11.88 25.41
N GLU A 134 -0.17 12.57 25.96
CA GLU A 134 -0.44 12.63 27.40
C GLU A 134 -0.82 11.25 27.98
N THR A 135 -1.46 10.40 27.18
CA THR A 135 -1.89 9.05 27.57
C THR A 135 -0.94 7.93 27.13
N ASN A 136 0.24 8.27 26.61
CA ASN A 136 1.24 7.32 26.11
C ASN A 136 0.72 6.34 25.04
N ILE A 137 -0.22 6.77 24.20
CA ILE A 137 -0.65 6.01 23.02
C ILE A 137 0.42 6.20 21.94
N THR A 138 1.14 5.12 21.66
CA THR A 138 2.26 5.10 20.71
C THR A 138 1.87 4.59 19.33
N PHE A 139 0.66 4.09 19.11
CA PHE A 139 0.25 3.69 17.77
C PHE A 139 -1.26 3.73 17.51
N ARG A 140 -1.65 3.60 16.23
CA ARG A 140 -3.03 3.37 15.76
C ARG A 140 -3.06 2.18 14.80
N ASP A 141 -3.89 1.18 15.08
CA ASP A 141 -4.25 0.16 14.11
C ASP A 141 -5.52 0.60 13.36
N LYS A 142 -5.37 0.88 12.06
CA LYS A 142 -6.47 1.42 11.25
C LYS A 142 -6.55 0.80 9.87
N THR A 143 -7.79 0.53 9.48
CA THR A 143 -8.17 0.30 8.10
C THR A 143 -8.66 1.62 7.50
N PHE A 144 -8.17 1.96 6.32
CA PHE A 144 -8.63 3.13 5.57
C PHE A 144 -8.67 2.84 4.07
N LYS A 145 -9.57 3.51 3.35
CA LYS A 145 -9.69 3.44 1.89
C LYS A 145 -9.37 4.79 1.29
N LEU A 146 -8.52 4.82 0.28
CA LEU A 146 -8.25 5.99 -0.55
C LEU A 146 -9.00 5.85 -1.87
N GLU A 147 -9.62 6.93 -2.34
CA GLU A 147 -10.29 6.99 -3.64
C GLU A 147 -9.88 8.25 -4.37
N VAL A 148 -9.59 8.14 -5.66
CA VAL A 148 -9.30 9.26 -6.54
C VAL A 148 -10.34 9.31 -7.65
N TYR A 149 -11.03 10.44 -7.74
CA TYR A 149 -11.99 10.75 -8.77
C TYR A 149 -11.46 11.88 -9.65
N ARG A 150 -11.73 11.79 -10.95
CA ARG A 150 -11.65 12.92 -11.86
C ARG A 150 -13.01 13.60 -11.92
N LEU A 151 -13.06 14.91 -11.74
CA LEU A 151 -14.27 15.70 -11.93
C LEU A 151 -14.26 16.29 -13.34
N THR A 152 -15.29 15.97 -14.14
CA THR A 152 -15.48 16.58 -15.45
C THR A 152 -16.64 17.56 -15.41
N SER A 153 -16.44 18.75 -15.96
CA SER A 153 -17.51 19.72 -16.23
C SER A 153 -18.37 19.19 -17.38
N ASP A 154 -19.69 19.06 -17.17
CA ASP A 154 -20.60 18.65 -18.24
C ASP A 154 -20.78 19.82 -19.25
N PRO A 155 -20.33 19.67 -20.51
CA PRO A 155 -20.37 20.73 -21.52
C PRO A 155 -21.79 21.15 -21.90
N ASN A 156 -22.82 20.37 -21.56
CA ASN A 156 -24.23 20.66 -21.88
C ASN A 156 -25.03 21.18 -20.69
N SER A 157 -24.38 21.45 -19.57
CA SER A 157 -25.06 21.74 -18.31
C SER A 157 -25.08 23.23 -17.96
N THR A 158 -26.16 23.67 -17.31
CA THR A 158 -26.32 25.04 -16.82
C THR A 158 -25.25 25.36 -15.75
N PRO A 159 -24.91 26.64 -15.51
CA PRO A 159 -23.84 27.07 -14.59
C PRO A 159 -23.97 26.63 -13.11
N PHE A 160 -24.97 25.80 -12.77
CA PHE A 160 -25.19 25.21 -11.45
C PHE A 160 -25.08 23.67 -11.43
N SER A 161 -24.70 23.03 -12.54
CA SER A 161 -24.55 21.58 -12.58
C SER A 161 -23.27 21.14 -11.86
N SER A 162 -23.43 20.25 -10.89
CA SER A 162 -22.34 19.62 -10.17
C SER A 162 -21.49 18.77 -11.12
N SER A 163 -20.16 19.02 -11.16
CA SER A 163 -19.21 18.19 -11.89
C SER A 163 -19.41 16.70 -11.58
N ILE A 164 -19.43 15.85 -12.61
CA ILE A 164 -19.66 14.40 -12.43
C ILE A 164 -18.35 13.75 -11.99
N PRO A 165 -18.28 13.12 -10.80
CA PRO A 165 -17.08 12.43 -10.35
C PRO A 165 -16.96 11.06 -11.03
N THR A 166 -15.89 10.87 -11.81
CA THR A 166 -15.51 9.56 -12.38
C THR A 166 -14.47 8.92 -11.47
N LEU A 167 -14.77 7.75 -10.88
CA LEU A 167 -13.79 7.02 -10.07
C LEU A 167 -12.67 6.49 -10.98
N ILE A 168 -11.43 6.87 -10.67
CA ILE A 168 -10.26 6.45 -11.44
C ILE A 168 -9.55 5.29 -10.75
N ARG A 169 -9.40 5.37 -9.43
CA ARG A 169 -8.74 4.34 -8.62
C ARG A 169 -9.24 4.40 -7.19
N ASN A 170 -9.37 3.23 -6.57
CA ASN A 170 -9.46 3.12 -5.13
C ASN A 170 -8.54 2.01 -4.59
N GLU A 171 -8.18 2.08 -3.32
CA GLU A 171 -7.41 1.04 -2.64
C GLU A 171 -7.64 1.09 -1.12
N THR A 172 -7.73 -0.06 -0.48
CA THR A 172 -7.91 -0.21 0.97
C THR A 172 -6.63 -0.70 1.63
N PHE A 173 -6.25 -0.06 2.73
CA PHE A 173 -5.04 -0.33 3.50
C PHE A 173 -5.42 -0.69 4.94
N THR A 174 -4.68 -1.62 5.56
CA THR A 174 -4.78 -1.92 7.00
C THR A 174 -3.40 -1.83 7.62
N MET A 175 -3.15 -0.75 8.35
CA MET A 175 -1.80 -0.35 8.77
C MET A 175 -1.75 0.03 10.24
N LYS A 176 -0.56 -0.09 10.79
CA LYS A 176 -0.20 0.33 12.14
C LYS A 176 0.66 1.59 12.05
N PHE A 177 0.13 2.72 12.51
CA PHE A 177 0.82 4.02 12.58
C PHE A 177 1.51 4.13 13.94
N GLU A 178 2.84 4.22 14.01
CA GLU A 178 3.65 4.10 15.24
C GLU A 178 4.21 5.44 15.78
N PHE A 179 3.84 6.56 15.16
CA PHE A 179 4.22 7.92 15.54
C PHE A 179 5.73 8.18 15.63
N ASP A 180 6.52 7.44 14.85
CA ASP A 180 7.98 7.51 14.81
C ASP A 180 8.52 8.57 13.82
N GLY A 181 7.62 9.22 13.08
CA GLY A 181 7.96 10.23 12.08
C GLY A 181 7.91 9.72 10.63
N LEU A 182 7.55 8.46 10.41
CA LEU A 182 7.35 7.82 9.09
C LEU A 182 5.88 7.37 8.88
N ASP A 183 4.94 8.03 9.54
CA ASP A 183 3.54 7.58 9.66
C ASP A 183 2.63 7.97 8.48
N ASP A 184 3.15 7.90 7.26
CA ASP A 184 2.38 8.06 6.03
C ASP A 184 2.27 6.74 5.27
N PHE A 185 1.06 6.16 5.25
CA PHE A 185 0.79 4.91 4.55
C PHE A 185 -0.10 5.14 3.34
N GLY A 186 0.19 4.41 2.27
CA GLY A 186 -0.50 4.54 1.00
C GLY A 186 0.29 3.88 -0.13
N ARG A 187 0.20 4.43 -1.33
CA ARG A 187 0.77 3.82 -2.54
C ARG A 187 1.69 4.80 -3.29
N HIS A 188 2.90 4.34 -3.59
CA HIS A 188 3.88 5.11 -4.36
C HIS A 188 3.47 5.26 -5.84
N ARG A 189 2.82 4.27 -6.45
CA ARG A 189 2.17 4.37 -7.77
C ARG A 189 0.66 4.20 -7.61
N PHE A 190 -0.01 5.16 -6.98
CA PHE A 190 -1.44 5.04 -6.69
C PHE A 190 -2.28 5.04 -7.97
N CYS A 191 -2.07 6.03 -8.85
CA CYS A 191 -2.76 6.12 -10.13
C CYS A 191 -1.84 6.67 -11.21
N SER A 192 -1.80 6.02 -12.38
CA SER A 192 -1.05 6.49 -13.55
C SER A 192 -1.71 7.70 -14.20
N PHE A 193 -0.91 8.52 -14.87
CA PHE A 193 -1.39 9.66 -15.67
C PHE A 193 -2.23 9.21 -16.86
N GLU A 194 -1.94 8.04 -17.44
CA GLU A 194 -2.73 7.46 -18.54
C GLU A 194 -4.20 7.22 -18.13
N ASN A 195 -4.43 6.79 -16.88
CA ASN A 195 -5.77 6.58 -16.36
C ASN A 195 -6.40 7.88 -15.84
N LEU A 196 -5.57 8.79 -15.32
CA LEU A 196 -6.02 10.03 -14.68
C LEU A 196 -6.39 11.11 -15.71
N PHE A 197 -5.50 11.40 -16.65
CA PHE A 197 -5.67 12.45 -17.64
C PHE A 197 -6.41 11.94 -18.88
N PRO A 198 -7.39 12.70 -19.41
CA PRO A 198 -8.02 12.38 -20.68
C PRO A 198 -6.97 12.25 -21.79
N ASN A 199 -7.03 11.18 -22.58
CA ASN A 199 -6.10 10.89 -23.68
C ASN A 199 -4.61 10.91 -23.28
N SER A 200 -4.31 10.69 -21.99
CA SER A 200 -2.96 10.77 -21.43
C SER A 200 -2.29 12.17 -21.56
N ASP A 201 -3.09 13.23 -21.76
CA ASP A 201 -2.59 14.61 -21.86
C ASP A 201 -2.50 15.29 -20.49
N THR A 202 -1.29 15.39 -19.95
CA THR A 202 -1.04 16.02 -18.64
C THR A 202 -1.26 17.53 -18.63
N SER A 203 -1.43 18.17 -19.81
CA SER A 203 -1.75 19.60 -19.90
C SER A 203 -3.24 19.87 -19.75
N ALA A 204 -4.09 18.85 -19.91
CA ALA A 204 -5.54 18.97 -19.79
C ALA A 204 -5.93 19.46 -18.39
N ASP A 205 -6.73 20.53 -18.34
CA ASP A 205 -7.28 21.07 -17.10
C ASP A 205 -8.26 20.07 -16.49
N ILE A 206 -7.86 19.47 -15.37
CA ILE A 206 -8.66 18.49 -14.65
C ILE A 206 -8.73 18.84 -13.17
N ASP A 207 -9.90 18.59 -12.58
CA ASP A 207 -10.09 18.66 -11.15
C ASP A 207 -10.04 17.25 -10.57
N LEU A 208 -9.34 17.08 -9.44
CA LEU A 208 -9.33 15.84 -8.69
C LEU A 208 -10.18 15.95 -7.42
N LEU A 209 -10.88 14.88 -7.10
CA LEU A 209 -11.48 14.68 -5.79
C LEU A 209 -10.86 13.45 -5.15
N VAL A 210 -10.13 13.66 -4.07
CA VAL A 210 -9.57 12.59 -3.25
C VAL A 210 -10.50 12.35 -2.05
N LYS A 211 -10.90 11.11 -1.83
CA LYS A 211 -11.64 10.72 -0.62
C LYS A 211 -10.83 9.76 0.23
N VAL A 212 -10.96 9.92 1.55
CA VAL A 212 -10.42 9.00 2.54
C VAL A 212 -11.56 8.52 3.41
N HIS A 213 -11.72 7.20 3.49
CA HIS A 213 -12.63 6.54 4.43
C HIS A 213 -11.79 5.94 5.55
N VAL A 214 -11.97 6.39 6.79
CA VAL A 214 -11.31 5.85 7.98
C VAL A 214 -12.30 4.97 8.72
N PHE A 215 -12.05 3.66 8.78
CA PHE A 215 -12.95 2.70 9.38
C PHE A 215 -12.74 2.61 10.89
N ASN A 216 -13.85 2.43 11.62
CA ASN A 216 -13.77 2.13 13.04
C ASN A 216 -13.35 0.67 13.23
N THR A 217 -12.11 0.45 13.68
CA THR A 217 -11.67 -0.84 14.19
C THR A 217 -12.45 -1.13 15.48
N THR A 218 -13.59 -1.78 15.38
CA THR A 218 -14.18 -2.47 16.52
C THR A 218 -13.41 -3.77 16.70
N THR A 219 -12.75 -3.93 17.85
CA THR A 219 -12.39 -5.26 18.35
C THR A 219 -13.70 -6.02 18.54
N THR A 220 -14.15 -6.72 17.50
CA THR A 220 -15.19 -7.73 17.59
C THR A 220 -14.49 -9.07 17.58
N ASP A 221 -14.36 -9.63 18.78
CA ASP A 221 -14.58 -11.07 18.94
C ASP A 221 -15.97 -11.38 18.34
N ASP A 222 -16.00 -12.42 17.51
CA ASP A 222 -17.14 -13.23 17.05
C ASP A 222 -18.31 -12.63 16.22
N THR A 223 -18.46 -13.23 15.02
CA THR A 223 -19.68 -13.63 14.29
C THR A 223 -20.87 -12.66 14.11
N SER A 224 -21.07 -12.17 12.88
CA SER A 224 -22.32 -12.35 12.08
C SER A 224 -22.31 -11.56 10.76
N ASP A 225 -22.33 -12.32 9.66
CA ASP A 225 -22.89 -12.07 8.31
C ASP A 225 -24.25 -11.30 8.34
N GLU A 226 -24.64 -10.33 7.49
CA GLU A 226 -24.67 -10.20 6.00
C GLU A 226 -25.19 -8.77 5.55
N PRO A 227 -25.25 -8.36 4.25
CA PRO A 227 -24.55 -7.19 3.67
C PRO A 227 -25.42 -6.33 2.67
N ILE A 228 -24.75 -5.55 1.76
CA ILE A 228 -25.08 -5.19 0.34
C ILE A 228 -24.93 -3.66 0.10
N GLU A 229 -24.13 -3.08 -0.83
CA GLU A 229 -23.47 -3.54 -2.07
C GLU A 229 -22.32 -2.59 -2.48
N GLN A 230 -21.15 -3.13 -2.84
CA GLN A 230 -20.48 -2.92 -4.14
C GLN A 230 -19.20 -3.78 -4.19
N ILE A 231 -19.33 -4.89 -4.93
CA ILE A 231 -18.41 -6.02 -4.98
C ILE A 231 -17.30 -5.73 -5.99
N GLU A 232 -16.11 -5.42 -5.50
CA GLU A 232 -14.85 -5.81 -6.15
C GLU A 232 -14.02 -6.64 -5.16
N SER A 233 -14.38 -7.92 -5.06
CA SER A 233 -13.45 -9.03 -4.76
C SER A 233 -12.74 -9.11 -3.39
N GLU A 234 -13.36 -8.72 -2.28
CA GLU A 234 -12.92 -9.27 -0.98
C GLU A 234 -13.62 -10.61 -0.72
N PHE A 235 -12.91 -11.67 -1.12
CA PHE A 235 -13.18 -13.03 -0.70
C PHE A 235 -13.33 -13.10 0.83
N PRO A 236 -14.38 -13.77 1.37
CA PRO A 236 -14.48 -13.98 2.81
C PRO A 236 -13.24 -14.71 3.33
N SER A 237 -12.71 -14.20 4.45
CA SER A 237 -11.52 -14.74 5.10
C SER A 237 -11.90 -16.01 5.86
N PHE A 238 -11.36 -17.14 5.44
CA PHE A 238 -11.54 -18.43 6.10
C PHE A 238 -10.42 -18.73 7.10
N LYS A 239 -9.72 -17.71 7.62
CA LYS A 239 -8.52 -17.86 8.46
C LYS A 239 -8.69 -18.89 9.58
N GLN A 240 -9.85 -18.89 10.26
CA GLN A 240 -10.14 -19.79 11.36
C GLN A 240 -10.18 -21.28 10.96
N HIS A 241 -10.39 -21.59 9.68
CA HIS A 241 -10.44 -22.96 9.15
C HIS A 241 -9.10 -23.43 8.60
N LEU A 242 -8.08 -22.56 8.58
CA LEU A 242 -6.75 -22.95 8.13
C LEU A 242 -6.08 -23.83 9.18
N ASP A 243 -5.85 -25.09 8.83
CA ASP A 243 -5.20 -26.09 9.68
C ASP A 243 -5.91 -26.41 11.01
N ASP A 244 -7.21 -26.08 11.13
CA ASP A 244 -8.07 -26.42 12.29
C ASP A 244 -8.61 -27.87 12.22
N GLY A 245 -8.50 -28.51 11.05
CA GLY A 245 -8.93 -29.89 10.82
C GLY A 245 -10.44 -30.12 10.74
N LYS A 246 -11.27 -29.19 11.25
CA LYS A 246 -12.74 -29.25 11.09
C LYS A 246 -13.10 -29.20 9.62
N PHE A 247 -13.93 -30.13 9.16
CA PHE A 247 -14.41 -30.24 7.77
C PHE A 247 -13.32 -30.36 6.70
N SER A 248 -12.05 -30.55 7.10
CA SER A 248 -10.95 -30.75 6.16
C SER A 248 -11.11 -32.08 5.43
N ASP A 249 -11.00 -32.04 4.11
CA ASP A 249 -11.19 -33.16 3.18
C ASP A 249 -9.91 -33.49 2.41
N VAL A 250 -8.81 -32.80 2.70
CA VAL A 250 -7.46 -33.10 2.21
C VAL A 250 -6.39 -32.77 3.26
N GLU A 251 -5.33 -33.57 3.29
CA GLU A 251 -4.14 -33.37 4.12
C GLU A 251 -2.90 -33.30 3.23
N PHE A 252 -1.97 -32.40 3.55
CA PHE A 252 -0.69 -32.26 2.87
C PHE A 252 0.43 -32.70 3.80
N THR A 253 1.29 -33.62 3.34
CA THR A 253 2.43 -34.13 4.13
C THR A 253 3.75 -33.64 3.57
N PHE A 254 4.72 -33.39 4.45
CA PHE A 254 6.04 -32.87 4.12
C PHE A 254 7.14 -33.85 4.53
N ASP A 255 8.31 -33.74 3.91
CA ASP A 255 9.47 -34.61 4.20
C ASP A 255 9.95 -34.48 5.66
N CYS A 256 9.71 -33.33 6.30
CA CYS A 256 10.00 -33.09 7.72
C CYS A 256 9.00 -33.77 8.69
N GLY A 257 7.99 -34.48 8.16
CA GLY A 257 6.96 -35.16 8.95
C GLY A 257 5.78 -34.26 9.35
N SER A 258 5.84 -32.96 9.06
CA SER A 258 4.73 -32.04 9.28
C SER A 258 3.53 -32.36 8.38
N VAL A 259 2.34 -31.97 8.84
CA VAL A 259 1.08 -32.16 8.13
C VAL A 259 0.28 -30.86 8.18
N ILE A 260 -0.40 -30.50 7.08
CA ILE A 260 -1.37 -29.40 7.06
C ILE A 260 -2.72 -29.94 6.58
N LYS A 261 -3.79 -29.66 7.34
CA LYS A 261 -5.16 -30.01 6.93
C LYS A 261 -5.83 -28.84 6.22
N ALA A 262 -6.54 -29.13 5.13
CA ALA A 262 -7.15 -28.12 4.29
C ALA A 262 -8.48 -28.56 3.66
N HIS A 263 -9.11 -27.61 2.96
CA HIS A 263 -10.41 -27.74 2.32
C HIS A 263 -10.26 -27.61 0.81
N ARG A 264 -10.54 -28.69 0.08
CA ARG A 264 -10.37 -28.76 -1.38
C ARG A 264 -11.15 -27.67 -2.09
N ILE A 265 -12.38 -27.41 -1.65
CA ILE A 265 -13.25 -26.38 -2.24
C ILE A 265 -12.63 -24.97 -2.11
N ILE A 266 -12.06 -24.62 -0.96
CA ILE A 266 -11.42 -23.31 -0.76
C ILE A 266 -10.22 -23.17 -1.71
N LEU A 267 -9.38 -24.20 -1.80
CA LEU A 267 -8.19 -24.16 -2.65
C LEU A 267 -8.54 -24.08 -4.13
N ALA A 268 -9.49 -24.91 -4.59
CA ALA A 268 -9.93 -24.94 -5.98
C ALA A 268 -10.57 -23.62 -6.40
N THR A 269 -11.42 -23.02 -5.56
CA THR A 269 -12.06 -21.72 -5.87
C THR A 269 -11.04 -20.58 -5.94
N ARG A 270 -9.95 -20.65 -5.18
CA ARG A 270 -8.99 -19.53 -5.01
C ARG A 270 -7.72 -19.68 -5.85
N SER A 271 -7.55 -20.82 -6.53
CA SER A 271 -6.38 -21.11 -7.35
C SER A 271 -6.71 -22.12 -8.44
N SER A 272 -6.55 -21.68 -9.69
CA SER A 272 -6.70 -22.56 -10.86
C SER A 272 -5.69 -23.72 -10.88
N TYR A 273 -4.54 -23.54 -10.21
CA TYR A 273 -3.59 -24.64 -10.00
C TYR A 273 -4.20 -25.72 -9.10
N PHE A 274 -4.72 -25.35 -7.93
CA PHE A 274 -5.31 -26.32 -7.01
C PHE A 274 -6.61 -26.91 -7.53
N GLU A 275 -7.41 -26.15 -8.30
CA GLU A 275 -8.57 -26.68 -9.01
C GLU A 275 -8.17 -27.83 -9.94
N LYS A 276 -7.09 -27.65 -10.71
CA LYS A 276 -6.56 -28.70 -11.59
C LYS A 276 -6.00 -29.87 -10.79
N LEU A 277 -5.16 -29.59 -9.79
CA LEU A 277 -4.49 -30.62 -8.98
C LEU A 277 -5.50 -31.52 -8.24
N LEU A 278 -6.56 -30.91 -7.70
CA LEU A 278 -7.56 -31.59 -6.89
C LEU A 278 -8.80 -32.02 -7.70
N GLY A 279 -8.83 -31.77 -9.01
CA GLY A 279 -9.86 -32.27 -9.90
C GLY A 279 -9.62 -33.73 -10.32
N ASP A 280 -10.52 -34.27 -11.13
CA ASP A 280 -10.52 -35.71 -11.48
C ASP A 280 -9.39 -36.14 -12.43
N LYS A 281 -8.61 -35.20 -12.97
CA LYS A 281 -7.58 -35.48 -13.99
C LYS A 281 -6.29 -36.06 -13.41
N TRP A 282 -6.00 -35.78 -12.14
CA TRP A 282 -4.74 -36.15 -11.50
C TRP A 282 -4.99 -37.13 -10.36
N LYS A 283 -3.98 -37.94 -10.02
CA LYS A 283 -4.13 -38.97 -8.97
C LYS A 283 -4.38 -38.33 -7.61
N GLU A 284 -3.77 -37.18 -7.38
CA GLU A 284 -3.92 -36.29 -6.23
C GLU A 284 -5.39 -35.92 -5.99
N GLY A 285 -6.18 -35.83 -7.07
CA GLY A 285 -7.64 -35.66 -7.02
C GLY A 285 -8.38 -36.74 -6.22
N GLN A 286 -7.85 -37.96 -6.14
CA GLN A 286 -8.50 -39.05 -5.39
C GLN A 286 -7.79 -39.36 -4.07
N MET A 287 -6.72 -38.63 -3.74
CA MET A 287 -5.95 -38.83 -2.52
C MET A 287 -6.53 -38.00 -1.37
N LYS A 288 -6.64 -38.62 -0.19
CA LYS A 288 -6.91 -37.91 1.07
C LYS A 288 -5.66 -37.21 1.62
N THR A 289 -4.49 -37.76 1.34
CA THR A 289 -3.20 -37.27 1.82
C THR A 289 -2.27 -37.08 0.63
N ILE A 290 -1.85 -35.85 0.36
CA ILE A 290 -1.03 -35.48 -0.79
C ILE A 290 0.39 -35.12 -0.30
N PRO A 291 1.43 -35.84 -0.73
CA PRO A 291 2.80 -35.51 -0.38
C PRO A 291 3.28 -34.28 -1.17
N ILE A 292 3.69 -33.23 -0.46
CA ILE A 292 4.32 -32.04 -1.04
C ILE A 292 5.83 -32.27 -1.10
N LYS A 293 6.37 -32.21 -2.33
CA LYS A 293 7.81 -32.36 -2.61
C LYS A 293 8.41 -31.02 -3.03
N HIS A 294 9.66 -30.78 -2.68
CA HIS A 294 10.43 -29.59 -3.11
C HIS A 294 9.78 -28.25 -2.72
N MET A 295 9.07 -28.23 -1.59
CA MET A 295 8.55 -27.03 -0.96
C MET A 295 8.52 -27.22 0.55
N GLU A 296 9.11 -26.28 1.27
CA GLU A 296 9.12 -26.27 2.74
C GLU A 296 7.72 -26.04 3.32
N TYR A 297 7.51 -26.56 4.53
CA TYR A 297 6.25 -26.42 5.26
C TYR A 297 5.82 -24.96 5.39
N THR A 298 6.75 -24.07 5.76
CA THR A 298 6.49 -22.65 5.98
C THR A 298 6.06 -21.94 4.70
N THR A 299 6.73 -22.23 3.58
CA THR A 299 6.39 -21.69 2.25
C THR A 299 5.00 -22.12 1.81
N PHE A 300 4.69 -23.43 1.91
CA PHE A 300 3.35 -23.92 1.55
C PHE A 300 2.27 -23.38 2.49
N ARG A 301 2.56 -23.27 3.79
CA ARG A 301 1.65 -22.71 4.78
C ARG A 301 1.35 -21.23 4.52
N SER A 302 2.31 -20.45 4.02
CA SER A 302 2.08 -19.06 3.60
C SER A 302 1.20 -18.98 2.34
N ILE A 303 1.37 -19.89 1.37
CA ILE A 303 0.49 -19.97 0.19
C ILE A 303 -0.95 -20.28 0.63
N LEU A 304 -1.12 -21.27 1.51
CA LEU A 304 -2.44 -21.58 2.06
C LEU A 304 -3.02 -20.40 2.85
N TYR A 305 -2.21 -19.70 3.64
CA TYR A 305 -2.67 -18.49 4.32
C TYR A 305 -3.26 -17.48 3.35
N TYR A 306 -2.59 -17.23 2.23
CA TYR A 306 -3.09 -16.36 1.18
C TYR A 306 -4.41 -16.87 0.59
N LEU A 307 -4.50 -18.16 0.24
CA LEU A 307 -5.73 -18.72 -0.35
C LEU A 307 -6.94 -18.63 0.60
N TYR A 308 -6.71 -18.78 1.91
CA TYR A 308 -7.76 -18.68 2.92
C TYR A 308 -8.12 -17.24 3.25
N THR A 309 -7.17 -16.30 3.19
CA THR A 309 -7.36 -14.95 3.78
C THR A 309 -7.26 -13.79 2.81
N GLY A 310 -6.71 -14.02 1.61
CA GLY A 310 -6.32 -12.97 0.66
C GLY A 310 -5.14 -12.11 1.12
N LYS A 311 -4.45 -12.48 2.21
CA LYS A 311 -3.40 -11.67 2.86
C LYS A 311 -2.05 -12.38 2.85
N LEU A 312 -0.96 -11.62 2.95
CA LEU A 312 0.39 -12.12 3.24
C LEU A 312 0.61 -12.16 4.76
N GLU A 313 1.27 -13.20 5.28
CA GLU A 313 1.61 -13.27 6.70
C GLU A 313 2.59 -12.14 7.07
N VAL A 314 2.39 -11.53 8.24
CA VAL A 314 3.12 -10.31 8.63
C VAL A 314 4.59 -10.62 8.99
N ARG A 315 4.86 -11.76 9.60
CA ARG A 315 6.16 -12.12 10.19
C ARG A 315 6.84 -13.26 9.44
N LEU A 316 7.03 -13.08 8.13
CA LEU A 316 7.82 -14.01 7.33
C LEU A 316 9.25 -13.51 7.20
N GLU A 317 10.20 -14.42 7.35
CA GLU A 317 11.61 -14.16 7.13
C GLU A 317 11.92 -14.01 5.64
N PHE A 318 13.04 -13.35 5.33
CA PHE A 318 13.44 -13.04 3.97
C PHE A 318 13.59 -14.29 3.09
N ASP A 319 14.20 -15.36 3.61
CA ASP A 319 14.38 -16.61 2.86
C ASP A 319 13.04 -17.28 2.53
N VAL A 320 12.10 -17.28 3.48
CA VAL A 320 10.74 -17.79 3.25
C VAL A 320 10.03 -16.95 2.18
N LEU A 321 10.18 -15.62 2.20
CA LEU A 321 9.58 -14.74 1.20
C LEU A 321 10.15 -14.99 -0.20
N LYS A 322 11.45 -15.22 -0.36
CA LYS A 322 12.06 -15.59 -1.65
C LYS A 322 11.44 -16.88 -2.19
N ASP A 323 11.36 -17.91 -1.36
CA ASP A 323 10.74 -19.18 -1.74
C ASP A 323 9.27 -19.00 -2.11
N VAL A 324 8.51 -18.27 -1.29
CA VAL A 324 7.09 -17.96 -1.54
C VAL A 324 6.94 -17.22 -2.86
N TYR A 325 7.80 -16.25 -3.16
CA TYR A 325 7.77 -15.49 -4.41
C TYR A 325 7.94 -16.43 -5.62
N SER A 326 8.98 -17.26 -5.62
CA SER A 326 9.22 -18.23 -6.70
C SER A 326 8.08 -19.24 -6.85
N LYS A 327 7.47 -19.68 -5.75
CA LYS A 327 6.32 -20.60 -5.81
C LYS A 327 5.02 -19.92 -6.21
N ALA A 328 4.82 -18.64 -5.87
CA ALA A 328 3.62 -17.90 -6.26
C ALA A 328 3.50 -17.82 -7.79
N ASP A 329 4.61 -17.57 -8.48
CA ASP A 329 4.68 -17.62 -9.95
C ASP A 329 4.35 -19.02 -10.50
N MET A 330 4.99 -20.07 -9.97
CA MET A 330 4.74 -21.47 -10.36
C MET A 330 3.25 -21.88 -10.22
N LEU A 331 2.56 -21.31 -9.24
CA LEU A 331 1.15 -21.60 -8.93
C LEU A 331 0.18 -20.62 -9.62
N ASN A 332 0.68 -19.70 -10.45
CA ASN A 332 -0.06 -18.61 -11.09
C ASN A 332 -0.86 -17.75 -10.10
N LEU A 333 -0.26 -17.42 -8.96
CA LEU A 333 -0.84 -16.55 -7.93
C LEU A 333 -0.28 -15.13 -8.06
N GLU A 334 -0.58 -14.47 -9.19
CA GLU A 334 0.00 -13.18 -9.58
C GLU A 334 -0.08 -12.12 -8.46
N ARG A 335 -1.29 -11.78 -8.00
CA ARG A 335 -1.51 -10.81 -6.91
C ARG A 335 -0.74 -11.16 -5.63
N PHE A 336 -0.61 -12.45 -5.31
CA PHE A 336 0.18 -12.87 -4.15
C PHE A 336 1.68 -12.64 -4.36
N GLY A 337 2.18 -12.96 -5.55
CA GLY A 337 3.55 -12.66 -5.96
C GLY A 337 3.85 -11.16 -5.87
N GLU A 338 2.91 -10.30 -6.27
CA GLU A 338 3.05 -8.85 -6.12
C GLU A 338 3.18 -8.40 -4.67
N MET A 339 2.32 -8.91 -3.78
CA MET A 339 2.37 -8.61 -2.35
C MET A 339 3.68 -9.07 -1.71
N VAL A 340 4.20 -10.22 -2.14
CA VAL A 340 5.47 -10.77 -1.65
C VAL A 340 6.65 -9.94 -2.17
N ALA A 341 6.64 -9.54 -3.45
CA ALA A 341 7.66 -8.67 -4.02
C ALA A 341 7.75 -7.33 -3.28
N GLU A 342 6.61 -6.72 -2.96
CA GLU A 342 6.58 -5.49 -2.19
C GLU A 342 7.19 -5.67 -0.80
N ARG A 343 6.82 -6.74 -0.10
CA ARG A 343 7.42 -7.04 1.21
C ARG A 343 8.94 -7.25 1.11
N ILE A 344 9.41 -7.95 0.08
CA ILE A 344 10.85 -8.16 -0.13
C ILE A 344 11.55 -6.82 -0.41
N ALA A 345 10.97 -5.96 -1.26
CA ALA A 345 11.51 -4.65 -1.56
C ALA A 345 11.65 -3.77 -0.31
N ASP A 346 10.67 -3.84 0.62
CA ASP A 346 10.71 -3.12 1.89
C ASP A 346 11.79 -3.66 2.87
N MET A 347 12.28 -4.88 2.65
CA MET A 347 13.27 -5.54 3.52
C MET A 347 14.73 -5.31 3.09
N VAL A 348 14.99 -4.51 2.05
CA VAL A 348 16.35 -4.26 1.54
C VAL A 348 17.24 -3.59 2.61
N ASN A 349 18.37 -4.23 2.91
CA ASN A 349 19.35 -3.78 3.89
C ASN A 349 20.80 -4.15 3.50
N SER A 350 21.76 -3.96 4.39
CA SER A 350 23.19 -4.18 4.11
C SER A 350 23.53 -5.63 3.81
N ASP A 351 22.72 -6.55 4.32
CA ASP A 351 23.01 -7.97 4.36
C ASP A 351 22.41 -8.68 3.14
N ASN A 352 21.33 -8.15 2.55
CA ASN A 352 20.52 -8.83 1.53
C ASN A 352 20.33 -8.07 0.20
N TRP A 353 20.84 -6.84 0.04
CA TRP A 353 20.59 -6.03 -1.16
C TRP A 353 21.05 -6.71 -2.47
N ASP A 354 22.15 -7.46 -2.42
CA ASP A 354 22.70 -8.19 -3.57
C ASP A 354 21.82 -9.37 -3.95
N GLU A 355 21.31 -10.12 -2.97
CA GLU A 355 20.39 -11.22 -3.21
C GLU A 355 19.09 -10.73 -3.83
N ILE A 356 18.54 -9.62 -3.33
CA ILE A 356 17.34 -9.00 -3.89
C ILE A 356 17.61 -8.49 -5.31
N LEU A 357 18.78 -7.90 -5.55
CA LEU A 357 19.16 -7.41 -6.88
C LEU A 357 19.30 -8.56 -7.90
N LEU A 358 19.98 -9.63 -7.51
CA LEU A 358 20.15 -10.83 -8.34
C LEU A 358 18.81 -11.48 -8.65
N LEU A 359 17.95 -11.65 -7.64
CA LEU A 359 16.58 -12.16 -7.82
C LEU A 359 15.79 -11.27 -8.78
N ALA A 360 15.82 -9.96 -8.59
CA ALA A 360 15.09 -9.00 -9.41
C ALA A 360 15.48 -9.06 -10.88
N TRP A 361 16.77 -9.25 -11.15
CA TRP A 361 17.28 -9.40 -12.51
C TRP A 361 16.93 -10.74 -13.14
N GLU A 362 16.96 -11.83 -12.37
CA GLU A 362 16.58 -13.16 -12.83
C GLU A 362 15.10 -13.23 -13.22
N VAL A 363 14.22 -12.67 -12.38
CA VAL A 363 12.76 -12.73 -12.56
C VAL A 363 12.20 -11.53 -13.34
N GLY A 364 12.98 -10.48 -13.53
CA GLY A 364 12.55 -9.25 -14.21
C GLY A 364 11.60 -8.37 -13.40
N ASP A 365 11.48 -8.57 -12.08
CA ASP A 365 10.59 -7.76 -11.24
C ASP A 365 11.17 -6.37 -10.98
N THR A 366 10.48 -5.37 -11.50
CA THR A 366 10.94 -3.99 -11.46
C THR A 366 10.92 -3.41 -10.04
N ARG A 367 10.00 -3.84 -9.16
CA ARG A 367 9.91 -3.34 -7.77
C ARG A 367 11.15 -3.73 -6.98
N LEU A 368 11.51 -5.01 -7.07
CA LEU A 368 12.71 -5.56 -6.42
C LEU A 368 13.97 -4.89 -6.96
N LYS A 369 14.03 -4.73 -8.30
CA LYS A 369 15.19 -4.17 -8.98
C LYS A 369 15.41 -2.72 -8.57
N GLU A 370 14.35 -1.94 -8.55
CA GLU A 370 14.37 -0.54 -8.14
C GLU A 370 14.85 -0.38 -6.69
N ALA A 371 14.27 -1.13 -5.76
CA ALA A 371 14.61 -1.06 -4.34
C ALA A 371 16.09 -1.43 -4.08
N ALA A 372 16.55 -2.52 -4.69
CA ALA A 372 17.92 -2.99 -4.51
C ALA A 372 18.96 -2.09 -5.20
N LEU A 373 18.68 -1.60 -6.42
CA LEU A 373 19.56 -0.63 -7.10
C LEU A 373 19.63 0.68 -6.33
N GLU A 374 18.51 1.21 -5.83
CA GLU A 374 18.51 2.43 -5.03
C GLU A 374 19.35 2.28 -3.76
N TYR A 375 19.23 1.14 -3.06
CA TYR A 375 20.06 0.83 -1.92
C TYR A 375 21.55 0.84 -2.30
N ALA A 376 21.91 0.08 -3.33
CA ALA A 376 23.29 -0.12 -3.74
C ALA A 376 23.95 1.19 -4.17
N VAL A 377 23.25 1.97 -4.99
CA VAL A 377 23.74 3.21 -5.56
C VAL A 377 23.93 4.29 -4.51
N THR A 378 23.03 4.37 -3.54
CA THR A 378 23.11 5.43 -2.53
C THR A 378 24.10 5.13 -1.41
N ARG A 379 24.40 3.84 -1.17
CA ARG A 379 25.43 3.40 -0.21
C ARG A 379 26.69 2.88 -0.90
N TRP A 380 26.92 3.31 -2.15
CA TRP A 380 27.97 2.77 -3.00
C TRP A 380 29.34 2.68 -2.32
N ASP A 381 29.77 3.77 -1.67
CA ASP A 381 31.08 3.82 -1.04
C ASP A 381 31.22 2.90 0.18
N GLU A 382 30.10 2.51 0.80
CA GLU A 382 30.06 1.53 1.89
C GLU A 382 30.13 0.09 1.35
N ILE A 383 29.46 -0.17 0.22
CA ILE A 383 29.25 -1.55 -0.27
C ILE A 383 30.18 -1.99 -1.40
N ARG A 384 30.86 -1.07 -2.11
CA ARG A 384 31.61 -1.38 -3.34
C ARG A 384 32.73 -2.42 -3.15
N ASP A 385 33.27 -2.51 -1.94
CA ASP A 385 34.36 -3.43 -1.58
C ASP A 385 33.86 -4.62 -0.70
N SER A 386 32.54 -4.74 -0.51
CA SER A 386 31.90 -5.78 0.31
C SER A 386 31.83 -7.16 -0.38
N GLU A 387 31.64 -8.22 0.40
CA GLU A 387 31.38 -9.57 -0.13
C GLU A 387 30.11 -9.63 -0.99
N ASN A 388 29.07 -8.88 -0.61
CA ASN A 388 27.82 -8.76 -1.38
C ASN A 388 28.09 -8.22 -2.78
N MET A 389 28.93 -7.19 -2.91
CA MET A 389 29.33 -6.66 -4.23
C MET A 389 30.14 -7.68 -5.01
N LYS A 390 31.05 -8.42 -4.37
CA LYS A 390 31.81 -9.49 -5.04
C LYS A 390 30.87 -10.57 -5.61
N ARG A 391 29.81 -10.94 -4.90
CA ARG A 391 28.78 -11.88 -5.40
C ARG A 391 28.04 -11.33 -6.62
N VAL A 392 27.65 -10.05 -6.58
CA VAL A 392 27.04 -9.38 -7.75
C VAL A 392 27.98 -9.41 -8.95
N MET A 393 29.25 -9.08 -8.77
CA MET A 393 30.23 -9.09 -9.87
C MET A 393 30.52 -10.52 -10.36
N ALA A 394 30.47 -11.51 -9.48
CA ALA A 394 30.69 -12.92 -9.81
C ALA A 394 29.54 -13.56 -10.61
N CYS A 395 28.36 -12.93 -10.70
CA CYS A 395 27.28 -13.45 -11.55
C CYS A 395 27.66 -13.50 -13.04
N GLY A 396 28.66 -12.71 -13.45
CA GLY A 396 29.21 -12.71 -14.81
C GLY A 396 28.26 -12.17 -15.90
N ASN A 397 27.05 -11.75 -15.53
CA ASN A 397 26.10 -11.15 -16.47
C ASN A 397 26.47 -9.69 -16.73
N MET A 398 27.15 -9.45 -17.84
CA MET A 398 27.61 -8.11 -18.23
C MET A 398 26.46 -7.10 -18.36
N GLY A 399 25.26 -7.53 -18.76
CA GLY A 399 24.10 -6.63 -18.88
C GLY A 399 23.63 -6.10 -17.53
N TRP A 400 23.61 -6.98 -16.52
CA TRP A 400 23.25 -6.63 -15.14
C TRP A 400 24.30 -5.72 -14.50
N ILE A 401 25.58 -6.07 -14.68
CA ILE A 401 26.70 -5.25 -14.18
C ILE A 401 26.69 -3.87 -14.84
N GLU A 402 26.46 -3.79 -16.15
CA GLU A 402 26.31 -2.52 -16.85
C GLU A 402 25.14 -1.69 -16.31
N GLU A 403 24.00 -2.31 -15.98
CA GLU A 403 22.84 -1.61 -15.41
C GLU A 403 23.19 -1.01 -14.05
N LEU A 404 23.85 -1.76 -13.17
CA LEU A 404 24.32 -1.26 -11.87
C LEU A 404 25.30 -0.08 -12.04
N MET A 405 26.26 -0.21 -12.96
CA MET A 405 27.24 0.86 -13.22
C MET A 405 26.60 2.09 -13.84
N LYS A 406 25.63 1.91 -14.75
CA LYS A 406 24.82 3.01 -15.30
C LYS A 406 24.00 3.66 -14.19
N ALA A 407 23.36 2.89 -13.33
CA ALA A 407 22.61 3.41 -12.18
C ALA A 407 23.52 4.17 -11.20
N ARG A 408 24.79 3.79 -11.03
CA ARG A 408 25.75 4.55 -10.22
C ARG A 408 26.24 5.83 -10.92
N TYR A 409 26.59 5.77 -12.20
CA TYR A 409 27.02 6.96 -12.97
C TYR A 409 25.90 7.99 -13.02
N ILE A 410 24.74 7.48 -13.40
CA ILE A 410 23.47 8.12 -13.17
C ILE A 410 23.21 8.04 -11.64
N SER A 411 24.07 8.44 -10.72
CA SER A 411 23.73 8.76 -9.31
C SER A 411 24.54 9.97 -8.86
N MET A 412 25.73 10.04 -9.42
CA MET A 412 26.70 11.13 -9.29
C MET A 412 26.31 12.39 -10.08
N GLN A 413 25.48 12.28 -11.13
CA GLN A 413 25.11 13.45 -11.95
C GLN A 413 23.91 14.26 -11.42
N ILE A 414 23.31 13.87 -10.29
CA ILE A 414 22.15 14.57 -9.71
C ILE A 414 22.39 14.90 -8.23
N SER A 415 23.32 14.21 -7.56
CA SER A 415 24.02 14.75 -6.39
C SER A 415 24.87 15.95 -6.78
#